data_AF-A0A533XGD3-F1
#
_entry.id   AF-A0A533XGD3-F1
#
_cell.length_a   1.000
_cell.length_b   1.000
_cell.length_c   1.000
_cell.angle_alpha   90.00
_cell.angle_beta   90.00
_cell.angle_gamma   90.00
#
_symmetry.space_group_name_H-M   'P 1'
#
loop_
_entity.id
_entity.type
_entity.pdbx_description
1 polymer ?
#
loop_
_entity_poly.entity_id
_entity_poly.type
_entity_poly.pdbx_seq_one_letter_code
_entity_poly.pdbx_strand_id
1 'polypeptide(L)' 'QGINYVSRVYPNAEFYTCAIDRKLNKEGYILPGLGDAGDRAFGSPY' A
#
# COMPACT_ATOMS: atom_id res chain seq x y z
N GLN A 1 3.28 1.32 -8.36
CA GLN A 1 3.66 2.74 -8.17
C GLN A 1 4.52 2.93 -6.91
N GLY A 2 4.05 2.52 -5.72
CA GLY A 2 4.77 2.73 -4.46
C GLY A 2 6.19 2.15 -4.43
N ILE A 3 6.37 0.87 -4.77
CA ILE A 3 7.69 0.22 -4.82
C ILE A 3 8.67 1.02 -5.68
N ASN A 4 8.29 1.34 -6.93
CA ASN A 4 9.15 2.11 -7.85
C ASN A 4 9.56 3.47 -7.29
N TYR A 5 8.68 4.17 -6.57
CA TYR A 5 9.02 5.44 -5.94
C TYR A 5 10.07 5.24 -4.85
N VAL A 6 9.83 4.29 -3.94
CA VAL A 6 10.76 4.00 -2.84
C VAL A 6 12.10 3.50 -3.37
N SER A 7 12.13 2.62 -4.37
CA SER A 7 13.37 2.15 -4.99
C SER A 7 14.19 3.27 -5.65
N ARG A 8 13.54 4.34 -6.16
CA ARG A 8 14.24 5.50 -6.72
C ARG A 8 14.85 6.38 -5.63
N VAL A 9 14.13 6.60 -4.54
CA VAL A 9 14.58 7.45 -3.43
C VAL A 9 15.58 6.73 -2.53
N TYR A 10 15.41 5.42 -2.35
CA TYR A 10 16.23 4.55 -1.51
C TYR A 10 16.65 3.28 -2.27
N PRO A 11 17.70 3.37 -3.12
CA PRO A 11 18.11 2.26 -3.99
C PRO A 11 18.54 0.98 -3.25
N ASN A 12 18.97 1.12 -1.99
CA ASN A 12 19.43 0.00 -1.17
C ASN A 12 18.35 -0.57 -0.24
N ALA A 13 17.10 -0.07 -0.33
CA ALA A 13 16.01 -0.58 0.49
C ALA A 13 15.57 -1.98 0.02
N GLU A 14 15.38 -2.88 0.98
CA GLU A 14 14.80 -4.20 0.74
C GLU A 14 13.32 -4.20 1.15
N PHE A 15 12.47 -4.87 0.37
CA PHE A 15 11.04 -4.89 0.60
C PHE A 15 10.59 -6.28 1.06
N TYR A 16 9.90 -6.31 2.19
CA TYR A 16 9.22 -7.49 2.70
C TYR A 16 7.72 -7.19 2.72
N THR A 17 6.95 -7.99 1.99
CA THR A 17 5.49 -7.85 1.90
C THR A 17 4.85 -9.19 1.60
N CYS A 18 3.62 -9.40 2.05
CA CYS A 18 2.86 -10.62 1.75
C CYS A 18 2.36 -10.66 0.30
N ALA A 19 2.11 -9.50 -0.32
CA ALA A 19 1.60 -9.39 -1.69
C ALA A 19 2.01 -8.07 -2.35
N ILE A 20 2.04 -8.07 -3.67
CA ILE A 20 2.21 -6.87 -4.51
C ILE A 20 1.01 -6.78 -5.45
N ASP A 21 0.29 -5.67 -5.35
CA ASP A 21 -0.95 -5.44 -6.08
C ASP A 21 -0.78 -4.55 -7.32
N ARG A 22 -1.71 -4.69 -8.27
CA ARG A 22 -1.59 -4.17 -9.64
C ARG A 22 -1.48 -2.65 -9.75
N LYS A 23 -2.26 -1.89 -8.97
CA LYS A 23 -2.36 -0.43 -9.15
C LYS A 23 -2.92 0.26 -7.92
N LEU A 24 -2.79 1.60 -7.91
CA LEU A 24 -3.57 2.47 -7.06
C LEU A 24 -4.79 2.99 -7.83
N ASN A 25 -5.87 3.32 -7.12
CA ASN A 25 -6.96 4.14 -7.66
C ASN A 25 -6.65 5.65 -7.50
N LYS A 26 -7.59 6.51 -7.91
CA LYS A 26 -7.45 7.98 -7.83
C LYS A 26 -7.36 8.54 -6.41
N GLU A 27 -7.85 7.80 -5.42
CA GLU A 27 -7.86 8.15 -4.00
C GLU A 27 -6.63 7.59 -3.26
N GLY A 28 -5.76 6.85 -3.95
CA GLY A 28 -4.56 6.27 -3.36
C GLY A 28 -4.76 4.88 -2.75
N TYR A 29 -5.95 4.27 -2.85
CA TYR A 29 -6.15 2.88 -2.41
C TYR A 29 -5.48 1.90 -3.36
N ILE A 30 -4.86 0.88 -2.77
CA ILE A 30 -4.31 -0.28 -3.50
C ILE A 30 -5.46 -1.13 -4.03
N LEU A 31 -5.36 -1.59 -5.28
CA LEU A 31 -6.36 -2.44 -5.94
C LEU A 31 -5.75 -3.78 -6.36
N PRO A 32 -6.40 -4.94 -6.07
CA PRO A 32 -7.65 -5.07 -5.32
C PRO A 32 -7.54 -4.62 -3.86
N GLY A 33 -6.37 -4.75 -3.23
CA GLY A 33 -6.09 -4.27 -1.89
C GLY A 33 -7.07 -4.76 -0.82
N LEU A 34 -7.07 -4.06 0.30
CA LEU A 34 -7.93 -4.37 1.46
C LEU A 34 -8.83 -3.21 1.89
N GLY A 35 -8.78 -2.07 1.20
CA GLY A 35 -9.43 -0.84 1.65
C GLY A 35 -8.62 -0.15 2.76
N ASP A 36 -9.31 0.42 3.75
CA ASP A 36 -8.67 1.04 4.91
C ASP A 36 -8.23 -0.02 5.93
N ALA A 37 -6.91 -0.09 6.17
CA ALA A 37 -6.35 -1.07 7.11
C ALA A 37 -6.72 -0.78 8.57
N GLY A 38 -6.78 0.50 8.94
CA GLY A 38 -7.03 0.95 10.31
C GLY A 38 -8.47 0.65 10.71
N ASP A 39 -9.43 1.05 9.88
CA ASP A 39 -10.85 0.79 10.13
C ASP A 39 -11.15 -0.71 10.23
N ARG A 40 -10.47 -1.53 9.41
CA ARG A 40 -10.65 -2.99 9.46
C ARG A 40 -10.02 -3.64 10.68
N ALA A 41 -8.90 -3.11 11.17
CA ALA A 41 -8.19 -3.68 12.30
C ALA A 41 -8.78 -3.25 13.66
N PHE A 42 -9.27 -2.01 13.76
CA PHE A 42 -9.64 -1.40 15.04
C PHE A 42 -11.11 -0.92 15.10
N GLY A 43 -11.85 -1.05 14.00
CA GLY A 43 -13.18 -0.47 13.86
C GLY A 43 -13.12 0.98 13.38
N SER A 44 -14.19 1.42 12.70
CA SER A 44 -14.32 2.82 12.29
C SER A 44 -14.61 3.68 13.52
N PRO A 45 -14.02 4.89 13.66
CA PRO A 45 -14.17 5.74 14.85
C PRO A 45 -15.57 6.37 15.04
N TYR A 46 -16.61 5.89 14.35
CA TYR A 46 -17.97 6.43 14.38
C TYR A 46 -19.03 5.33 14.49
#